data_AF-A0A9N9R8N0-F1
#
_entry.id   AF-A0A9N9R8N0-F1
#
_cell.length_a   1.000
_cell.length_b   1.000
_cell.length_c   1.000
_cell.angle_alpha   90.00
_cell.angle_beta   90.00
_cell.angle_gamma   90.00
#
_symmetry.space_group_name_H-M   'P 1'
#
loop_
_entity.id
_entity.type
_entity.pdbx_description
1 polymer ?
#
loop_
_entity_poly.entity_id
_entity_poly.type
_entity_poly.pdbx_seq_one_letter_code
_entity_poly.pdbx_strand_id
1 'polypeptide(L)'
;MVRAVSGAGGGGGAGGGGGLLGASLVCGRGLTDRQRALCHSAPAAVAALGRGLSMAYAECRAQLAGRRWNCSGVGDDPRLGHILPLATKEAAFTYAIAAAGVTHALGAACARGDIPACSCTNGRLAPTYRSSSVINKRGLACT
;
A
#
# COMPACT_ATOMS: atom_id res chain seq x y z
N MET A 1 -10.40 12.27 -13.31
CA MET A 1 -9.79 11.20 -14.13
C MET A 1 -8.72 10.46 -13.32
N VAL A 2 -9.09 9.86 -12.18
CA VAL A 2 -8.23 8.93 -11.45
C VAL A 2 -9.12 7.72 -11.21
N ARG A 3 -8.84 6.56 -11.85
CA ARG A 3 -9.60 5.35 -11.48
C ARG A 3 -9.16 4.92 -10.08
N ALA A 4 -10.05 4.22 -9.39
CA ALA A 4 -9.68 3.55 -8.16
C ALA A 4 -8.55 2.56 -8.43
N VAL A 5 -7.63 2.41 -7.47
CA VAL A 5 -6.64 1.33 -7.47
C VAL A 5 -7.44 0.03 -7.52
N SER A 6 -7.42 -0.65 -8.66
CA SER A 6 -8.18 -1.89 -8.82
C SER A 6 -7.49 -2.98 -8.02
N GLY A 7 -8.07 -3.32 -6.87
CA GLY A 7 -7.58 -4.41 -6.04
C GLY A 7 -7.71 -5.73 -6.78
N ALA A 8 -6.58 -6.37 -7.08
CA ALA A 8 -6.59 -7.78 -7.44
C ALA A 8 -6.96 -8.56 -6.16
N GLY A 9 -8.18 -9.11 -6.14
CA GLY A 9 -8.62 -10.07 -5.14
C GLY A 9 -7.80 -11.35 -5.25
N GLY A 10 -6.59 -11.35 -4.68
CA GLY A 10 -5.77 -12.54 -4.51
C GLY A 10 -6.19 -13.25 -3.23
N GLY A 11 -7.12 -14.21 -3.35
CA GLY A 11 -7.31 -15.23 -2.32
C GLY A 11 -6.07 -16.12 -2.29
N GLY A 12 -5.19 -15.88 -1.33
CA GLY A 12 -4.03 -16.73 -1.05
C GLY A 12 -4.10 -17.16 0.40
N GLY A 13 -4.41 -18.44 0.62
CA GLY A 13 -4.63 -19.02 1.93
C GLY A 13 -3.45 -18.87 2.90
N ALA A 14 -3.80 -18.77 4.17
CA ALA A 14 -2.89 -18.88 5.29
C ALA A 14 -2.15 -20.23 5.25
N GLY A 15 -0.83 -20.17 5.15
CA GLY A 15 0.08 -21.26 5.46
C GLY A 15 1.08 -20.74 6.49
N GLY A 16 0.92 -21.18 7.74
CA GLY A 16 1.78 -20.80 8.85
C GLY A 16 3.19 -21.37 8.76
N GLY A 17 4.09 -20.77 9.54
CA GLY A 17 5.39 -21.36 9.91
C GLY A 17 6.51 -21.11 8.91
N GLY A 18 7.40 -20.16 9.21
CA GLY A 18 8.71 -20.13 8.55
C GLY A 18 9.39 -18.77 8.49
N GLY A 19 10.22 -18.48 9.51
CA GLY A 19 11.47 -17.76 9.31
C GLY A 19 11.42 -16.23 9.29
N LEU A 20 11.92 -15.66 10.38
CA LEU A 20 12.49 -14.31 10.53
C LEU A 20 13.56 -13.90 9.47
N LEU A 21 13.80 -14.75 8.46
CA LEU A 21 14.82 -14.58 7.42
C LEU A 21 14.34 -13.70 6.25
N GLY A 22 13.03 -13.57 6.04
CA GLY A 22 12.47 -12.70 5.00
C GLY A 22 12.45 -11.22 5.38
N ALA A 23 12.24 -10.90 6.66
CA ALA A 23 12.13 -9.52 7.14
C ALA A 23 13.46 -8.74 7.06
N SER A 24 14.59 -9.42 7.29
CA SER A 24 15.93 -8.78 7.25
C SER A 24 16.35 -8.38 5.83
N LEU A 25 15.92 -9.10 4.80
CA LEU A 25 16.11 -8.71 3.41
C LEU A 25 15.22 -7.51 3.03
N VAL A 26 13.99 -7.49 3.54
CA VAL A 26 13.01 -6.41 3.29
C VAL A 26 13.43 -5.09 3.95
N CYS A 27 14.04 -5.13 5.14
CA CYS A 27 14.45 -3.93 5.88
C CYS A 27 15.92 -3.49 5.64
N GLY A 28 16.63 -4.15 4.72
CA GLY A 28 18.09 -4.10 4.67
C GLY A 28 18.70 -2.89 3.95
N ARG A 29 18.06 -2.31 2.92
CA ARG A 29 18.71 -1.29 2.07
C ARG A 29 17.85 -0.06 1.78
N GLY A 30 18.46 1.12 1.91
CA GLY A 30 17.87 2.41 1.55
C GLY A 30 16.75 2.94 2.44
N LEU A 31 16.67 2.44 3.68
CA LEU A 31 15.84 2.99 4.76
C LEU A 31 16.72 3.81 5.72
N THR A 32 16.17 4.90 6.23
CA THR A 32 16.74 5.63 7.38
C THR A 32 16.68 4.76 8.65
N ASP A 33 17.49 5.07 9.67
CA ASP A 33 17.51 4.28 10.90
C ASP A 33 16.12 4.21 11.58
N ARG A 34 15.37 5.32 11.51
CA ARG A 34 13.98 5.37 11.99
C ARG A 34 13.05 4.47 11.18
N GLN A 35 13.18 4.47 9.84
CA GLN A 35 12.39 3.60 8.97
C GLN A 35 12.75 2.13 9.19
N ARG A 36 14.04 1.82 9.41
CA ARG A 36 14.52 0.46 9.69
C ARG A 36 13.96 -0.06 11.02
N ALA A 37 13.94 0.76 12.06
CA ALA A 37 13.33 0.41 13.34
C ALA A 37 11.82 0.09 13.18
N LEU A 38 11.09 0.89 12.42
CA LEU A 38 9.67 0.63 12.08
C LEU A 38 9.49 -0.64 11.25
N CYS A 39 10.42 -0.90 10.33
CA CYS A 39 10.37 -2.08 9.48
C CYS A 39 10.53 -3.37 10.31
N HIS A 40 11.43 -3.35 11.30
CA HIS A 40 11.60 -4.46 12.23
C HIS A 40 10.43 -4.61 13.22
N SER A 41 9.78 -3.51 13.62
CA SER A 41 8.64 -3.59 14.56
C SER A 41 7.34 -4.08 13.90
N ALA A 42 7.18 -3.93 12.58
CA ALA A 42 5.95 -4.29 11.87
C ALA A 42 6.21 -4.97 10.50
N PRO A 43 6.87 -6.15 10.45
CA PRO A 43 7.24 -6.80 9.19
C PRO A 43 6.03 -7.20 8.32
N ALA A 44 4.92 -7.63 8.93
CA ALA A 44 3.69 -7.96 8.22
C ALA A 44 3.07 -6.74 7.52
N ALA A 45 3.11 -5.58 8.16
CA ALA A 45 2.66 -4.33 7.57
C ALA A 45 3.56 -3.90 6.42
N VAL A 46 4.89 -4.07 6.53
CA VAL A 46 5.84 -3.76 5.45
C VAL A 46 5.64 -4.67 4.23
N ALA A 47 5.33 -5.94 4.44
CA ALA A 47 4.97 -6.83 3.33
C ALA A 47 3.70 -6.36 2.60
N ALA A 48 2.68 -5.90 3.34
CA ALA A 48 1.47 -5.33 2.75
C ALA A 48 1.73 -3.99 2.04
N LEU A 49 2.60 -3.14 2.60
CA LEU A 49 3.08 -1.90 1.98
C LEU A 49 3.69 -2.15 0.61
N GLY A 50 4.61 -3.12 0.49
CA GLY A 50 5.26 -3.47 -0.78
C GLY A 50 4.27 -3.94 -1.85
N ARG A 51 3.27 -4.74 -1.46
CA ARG A 51 2.16 -5.13 -2.36
C ARG A 51 1.34 -3.92 -2.81
N GLY A 52 1.03 -3.00 -1.89
CA GLY A 52 0.29 -1.78 -2.18
C GLY A 52 1.00 -0.87 -3.19
N LEU A 53 2.32 -0.70 -3.04
CA LEU A 53 3.14 0.05 -3.99
C LEU A 53 3.19 -0.61 -5.37
N SER A 54 3.35 -1.93 -5.41
CA SER A 54 3.37 -2.68 -6.68
C SER A 54 2.05 -2.50 -7.46
N MET A 55 0.91 -2.58 -6.77
CA MET A 55 -0.41 -2.31 -7.36
C MET A 55 -0.56 -0.85 -7.80
N ALA A 56 -0.11 0.10 -6.99
CA ALA A 56 -0.17 1.52 -7.32
C ALA A 56 0.63 1.87 -8.57
N TYR A 57 1.82 1.30 -8.74
CA TYR A 57 2.68 1.56 -9.89
C TYR A 57 2.15 0.89 -11.17
N ALA A 58 1.56 -0.31 -11.05
CA ALA A 58 0.83 -0.92 -12.16
C ALA A 58 -0.33 -0.02 -12.62
N GLU A 59 -1.11 0.53 -11.68
CA GLU A 59 -2.20 1.47 -12.00
C GLU A 59 -1.67 2.79 -12.57
N CYS A 60 -0.55 3.32 -12.08
CA CYS A 60 0.11 4.52 -12.62
C CYS A 60 0.39 4.35 -14.12
N ARG A 61 1.05 3.24 -14.48
CA ARG A 61 1.37 2.92 -15.87
C ARG A 61 0.10 2.74 -16.71
N ALA A 62 -0.93 2.09 -16.17
CA ALA A 62 -2.20 1.92 -16.85
C ALA A 62 -2.92 3.27 -17.11
N GLN A 63 -2.95 4.17 -16.12
CA GLN A 63 -3.57 5.50 -16.23
C GLN A 63 -2.84 6.42 -17.21
N LEU A 64 -1.51 6.30 -17.30
CA LEU A 64 -0.67 7.21 -18.07
C LEU A 64 -0.04 6.57 -19.31
N ALA A 65 -0.46 5.38 -19.73
CA ALA A 65 0.11 4.65 -20.87
C ALA A 65 0.17 5.47 -22.17
N GLY A 66 -0.81 6.35 -22.40
CA GLY A 66 -0.88 7.23 -23.59
C GLY A 66 -0.25 8.61 -23.41
N ARG A 67 0.50 8.86 -22.34
CA ARG A 67 1.07 10.18 -22.02
C ARG A 67 2.58 10.15 -22.22
N ARG A 68 3.17 11.32 -22.52
CA ARG A 68 4.64 11.49 -22.62
C ARG A 68 5.37 11.02 -21.35
N TRP A 69 4.74 11.23 -20.20
CA TRP A 69 5.12 10.62 -18.94
C TRP A 69 4.20 9.43 -18.67
N ASN A 70 4.73 8.21 -18.75
CA ASN A 70 3.98 6.95 -18.67
C ASN A 70 4.31 6.13 -17.41
N CYS A 71 4.89 6.77 -16.38
CA CYS A 71 5.42 6.11 -15.18
C CYS A 71 6.51 5.05 -15.43
N SER A 72 7.21 5.05 -16.58
CA SER A 72 8.41 4.24 -16.78
C SER A 72 9.51 4.69 -15.81
N GLY A 73 10.07 3.78 -15.01
CA GLY A 73 11.05 4.13 -13.96
C GLY A 73 10.46 4.24 -12.54
N VAL A 74 9.14 4.32 -12.40
CA VAL A 74 8.48 4.39 -11.08
C VAL A 74 8.43 2.98 -10.48
N GLY A 75 9.09 2.81 -9.32
CA GLY A 75 9.10 1.54 -8.57
C GLY A 75 10.23 0.57 -8.93
N ASP A 76 11.13 0.95 -9.85
CA ASP A 76 12.31 0.15 -10.20
C ASP A 76 13.41 0.24 -9.12
N ASP A 77 13.37 1.31 -8.32
CA ASP A 77 14.21 1.46 -7.15
C ASP A 77 13.51 0.89 -5.91
N PRO A 78 14.11 -0.09 -5.20
CA PRO A 78 13.54 -0.65 -3.97
C PRO A 78 13.51 0.35 -2.81
N ARG A 79 14.10 1.54 -2.96
CA ARG A 79 14.08 2.58 -1.92
C ARG A 79 12.70 3.22 -1.81
N LEU A 80 12.08 3.06 -0.64
CA LEU A 80 10.85 3.75 -0.22
C LEU A 80 10.99 5.29 -0.09
N GLY A 81 12.18 5.83 -0.40
CA GLY A 81 12.57 7.19 -0.05
C GLY A 81 12.10 8.25 -1.04
N HIS A 82 12.39 8.11 -2.34
CA HIS A 82 12.18 9.17 -3.33
C HIS A 82 11.75 8.58 -4.68
N ILE A 83 10.45 8.66 -4.98
CA ILE A 83 9.89 8.20 -6.25
C ILE A 83 10.23 9.20 -7.37
N LEU A 84 10.21 10.50 -7.06
CA LEU A 84 10.75 11.58 -7.90
C LEU A 84 11.35 12.69 -6.99
N PRO A 85 12.59 13.16 -7.23
CA PRO A 85 13.22 14.22 -6.45
C PRO A 85 12.74 15.64 -6.83
N LEU A 86 11.92 15.78 -7.87
CA LEU A 86 11.45 17.07 -8.40
C LEU A 86 9.96 17.29 -8.09
N ALA A 87 9.59 18.52 -7.73
CA ALA A 87 8.21 18.92 -7.48
C ALA A 87 7.44 19.17 -8.79
N THR A 88 7.07 18.09 -9.48
CA THR A 88 6.27 18.13 -10.72
C THR A 88 4.84 17.64 -10.49
N LYS A 89 3.95 17.88 -11.47
CA LYS A 89 2.58 17.36 -11.44
C LYS A 89 2.57 15.82 -11.47
N GLU A 90 3.53 15.26 -12.18
CA GLU A 90 3.79 13.83 -12.31
C GLU A 90 4.22 13.24 -10.97
N ALA A 91 5.13 13.91 -10.25
CA ALA A 91 5.51 13.53 -8.90
C ALA A 91 4.31 13.54 -7.94
N ALA A 92 3.51 14.62 -7.94
CA ALA A 92 2.31 14.71 -7.12
C ALA A 92 1.33 13.57 -7.36
N PHE A 93 1.11 13.20 -8.64
CA PHE A 93 0.27 12.05 -9.00
C PHE A 93 0.86 10.72 -8.50
N THR A 94 2.17 10.50 -8.68
CA THR A 94 2.83 9.25 -8.23
C THR A 94 2.79 9.07 -6.71
N TYR A 95 2.95 10.13 -5.92
CA TYR A 95 2.80 10.06 -4.46
C TYR A 95 1.34 9.80 -4.06
N ALA A 96 0.38 10.44 -4.72
CA ALA A 96 -1.04 10.23 -4.44
C ALA A 96 -1.48 8.78 -4.74
N ILE A 97 -1.09 8.22 -5.90
CA ILE A 97 -1.45 6.84 -6.25
C ILE A 97 -0.72 5.82 -5.36
N ALA A 98 0.54 6.07 -4.99
CA ALA A 98 1.29 5.24 -4.05
C ALA A 98 0.61 5.21 -2.67
N ALA A 99 0.25 6.37 -2.13
CA ALA A 99 -0.45 6.47 -0.85
C ALA A 99 -1.82 5.77 -0.88
N ALA A 100 -2.57 5.90 -1.97
CA ALA A 100 -3.84 5.21 -2.17
C ALA A 100 -3.67 3.69 -2.20
N GLY A 101 -2.69 3.18 -2.97
CA GLY A 101 -2.44 1.74 -3.08
C GLY A 101 -1.93 1.12 -1.77
N VAL A 102 -1.06 1.83 -1.05
CA VAL A 102 -0.61 1.44 0.30
C VAL A 102 -1.78 1.36 1.28
N THR A 103 -2.61 2.40 1.34
CA THR A 103 -3.76 2.45 2.26
C THR A 103 -4.74 1.33 1.96
N HIS A 104 -5.00 1.07 0.68
CA HIS A 104 -5.86 -0.02 0.25
C HIS A 104 -5.30 -1.40 0.66
N ALA A 105 -4.02 -1.66 0.39
CA ALA A 105 -3.39 -2.93 0.70
C ALA A 105 -3.29 -3.19 2.21
N LEU A 106 -2.95 -2.15 3.01
CA LEU A 106 -2.93 -2.23 4.46
C LEU A 106 -4.33 -2.47 5.02
N GLY A 107 -5.33 -1.72 4.56
CA GLY A 107 -6.71 -1.92 4.98
C GLY A 107 -7.22 -3.33 4.68
N ALA A 108 -6.92 -3.85 3.48
CA ALA A 108 -7.30 -5.20 3.08
C ALA A 108 -6.54 -6.27 3.90
N ALA A 109 -5.26 -6.07 4.21
CA ALA A 109 -4.49 -6.95 5.08
C ALA A 109 -5.02 -6.96 6.52
N CYS A 110 -5.42 -5.79 7.04
CA CYS A 110 -6.07 -5.68 8.34
C CYS A 110 -7.44 -6.37 8.36
N ALA A 111 -8.25 -6.21 7.32
CA ALA A 111 -9.55 -6.86 7.22
C ALA A 111 -9.47 -8.40 7.15
N ARG A 112 -8.34 -8.95 6.67
CA ARG A 112 -8.05 -10.39 6.65
C ARG A 112 -7.41 -10.92 7.94
N GLY A 113 -6.96 -10.04 8.84
CA GLY A 113 -6.21 -10.44 10.04
C GLY A 113 -4.72 -10.75 9.79
N ASP A 114 -4.15 -10.34 8.64
CA ASP A 114 -2.73 -10.58 8.31
C ASP A 114 -1.77 -9.74 9.18
N ILE A 115 -2.27 -8.66 9.79
CA ILE A 115 -1.49 -7.72 10.59
C ILE A 115 -2.01 -7.76 12.04
N PRO A 116 -1.21 -8.22 13.02
CA PRO A 116 -1.67 -8.38 14.40
C PRO A 116 -1.92 -7.04 15.13
N ALA A 117 -1.39 -5.93 14.60
CA ALA A 117 -1.44 -4.62 15.23
C ALA A 117 -2.70 -3.79 14.88
N CYS A 118 -3.63 -4.32 14.08
CA CYS A 118 -4.87 -3.64 13.72
C CYS A 118 -6.10 -4.53 13.98
N SER A 119 -7.25 -3.89 14.20
CA SER A 119 -8.52 -4.56 14.43
C SER A 119 -9.64 -3.83 13.67
N CYS A 120 -10.65 -4.58 13.25
CA CYS A 120 -11.83 -4.02 12.60
C CYS A 120 -12.76 -3.37 13.61
N THR A 121 -13.10 -2.10 13.38
CA THR A 121 -14.18 -1.45 14.12
C THR A 121 -15.52 -1.88 13.53
N ASN A 122 -16.36 -2.54 14.33
CA ASN A 122 -17.70 -3.00 13.93
C ASN A 122 -18.71 -1.84 13.90
N GLY A 123 -18.42 -0.81 13.11
CA GLY A 123 -19.34 0.32 12.88
C GLY A 123 -19.51 1.30 14.04
N ARG A 124 -18.77 1.13 15.16
CA ARG A 124 -18.66 2.17 16.21
C ARG A 124 -17.52 3.12 15.86
N LEU A 125 -17.67 3.85 14.76
CA LEU A 125 -16.85 5.05 14.60
C LEU A 125 -17.27 6.05 15.69
N ALA A 126 -16.32 6.48 16.51
CA ALA A 126 -16.48 7.69 17.30
C ALA A 126 -16.93 8.83 16.36
N PRO A 127 -17.79 9.76 16.80
CA PRO A 127 -18.58 10.63 15.93
C PRO A 127 -17.78 11.72 15.19
N THR A 128 -16.45 11.66 15.13
CA THR A 128 -15.61 12.71 14.55
C THR A 128 -15.35 12.58 13.05
N TYR A 129 -15.79 11.51 12.37
CA TYR A 129 -15.70 11.40 10.91
C TYR A 129 -17.02 10.92 10.29
N ARG A 130 -17.97 11.85 10.14
CA ARG A 130 -19.21 11.63 9.40
C ARG A 130 -18.93 11.74 7.90
N SER A 131 -18.47 10.65 7.29
CA SER A 131 -18.40 10.56 5.82
C SER A 131 -19.75 10.14 5.26
N SER A 132 -20.56 11.13 4.87
CA SER A 132 -21.78 10.96 4.09
C SER A 132 -21.40 10.64 2.63
N SER A 133 -21.00 9.42 2.33
CA SER A 133 -20.96 8.91 0.95
C SER A 133 -20.96 7.40 0.94
N VAL A 134 -22.12 6.83 0.60
CA VAL A 134 -22.29 5.43 0.23
C VAL A 134 -21.64 5.24 -1.14
N ILE A 135 -20.32 5.09 -1.16
CA ILE A 135 -19.63 4.45 -2.27
C ILE A 135 -19.73 2.95 -1.99
N ASN A 136 -20.50 2.25 -2.82
CA ASN A 136 -20.66 0.78 -2.89
C ASN A 136 -19.69 -0.01 -1.98
N LYS A 137 -20.18 -0.50 -0.82
CA LYS A 137 -19.40 -1.18 0.24
C LYS A 137 -18.87 -2.58 -0.14
N ARG A 138 -18.50 -2.83 -1.39
CA ARG A 138 -17.95 -4.13 -1.83
C ARG A 138 -16.41 -4.15 -1.89
N GLY A 139 -15.74 -3.47 -0.96
CA GLY A 139 -14.29 -3.32 -1.02
C GLY A 139 -13.52 -3.97 0.12
N LEU A 140 -13.96 -3.74 1.36
CA LEU A 140 -13.27 -4.21 2.56
C LEU A 140 -14.34 -4.65 3.57
N ALA A 141 -14.87 -5.85 3.38
CA ALA A 141 -15.54 -6.53 4.47
C ALA A 141 -14.45 -7.18 5.34
N CYS A 142 -14.54 -7.01 6.65
CA CYS A 142 -13.75 -7.82 7.56
C CYS A 142 -14.33 -9.24 7.56
N THR A 143 -13.48 -10.23 7.31
CA THR A 143 -13.86 -11.64 7.35
C THR A 143 -14.03 -12.13 8.78
#